data_AF-G9KMI7-F1
#
_entry.id   AF-G9KMI7-F1
#
_cell.length_a   1.000
_cell.length_b   1.000
_cell.length_c   1.000
_cell.angle_alpha   90.00
_cell.angle_beta   90.00
_cell.angle_gamma   90.00
#
_symmetry.space_group_name_H-M   'P 1'
#
loop_
_entity.id
_entity.type
_entity.pdbx_description
1 polymer ?
#
loop_
_entity_poly.entity_id
_entity_poly.type
_entity_poly.pdbx_seq_one_letter_code
_entity_poly.pdbx_strand_id
1 'polypeptide(L)'
;KLQRLAKDLLKQLQVQDSGSWANNKVSALDRTLGEITRILEKKNVADQIAFQVAGGLTALEHILQVVVPTTNVNTASRIPPKSLCNAINVYNLTCNNCSENCTDVLFSNKITFLMDLLIHQLTVYVPDENNAILGRNTNKQVFEGLTTGLLKVSAVVFSCLIANRPDGNSQPATPKISTQEMKSKPSQGDAFNSRVQDLISYVVNIGLINKLHGCFLSVQGPVDENPKMATFLQHAAELLHGMCMLCFAVTRRSYSIFDDNRQDPTGLTAALQATDLAGVLHTLYCVLFHGTISDPSTASPKESYAQNTVQVAIQSLQFFNSFAALDLPAFQSIVGAEGLSLAFRHIASSLLGHCSQVSCESLLHEVIVCVGYFTVNHPDNQVIVQSGRHPTVLQKLCQLPFQYFSDPRLIKVLFPSLIAACYNNRQNKIILEQEMSCVLLATFIQDFEQTSGQADNQPHQPKGKFLGSQDYLELANRFPQEAWEEARQFFLKKEK
;
A
#
# COMPACT_ATOMS: atom_id res chain seq x y z
N LYS A 1 -5.62 19.65 -29.74
CA LYS A 1 -5.83 18.27 -30.29
C LYS A 1 -6.64 17.39 -29.33
N LEU A 2 -6.22 17.24 -28.07
CA LEU A 2 -6.93 16.42 -27.07
C LEU A 2 -8.41 16.79 -26.87
N GLN A 3 -8.73 18.09 -26.84
CA GLN A 3 -10.13 18.56 -26.80
C GLN A 3 -11.00 18.01 -27.94
N ARG A 4 -10.44 17.85 -29.15
CA ARG A 4 -11.15 17.25 -30.28
C ARG A 4 -11.37 15.75 -30.05
N LEU A 5 -10.33 15.05 -29.62
CA LEU A 5 -10.38 13.61 -29.35
C LEU A 5 -11.37 13.27 -28.23
N ALA A 6 -11.44 14.07 -27.16
CA ALA A 6 -12.44 13.92 -26.10
C ALA A 6 -13.88 14.08 -26.62
N LYS A 7 -14.11 15.08 -27.48
CA LYS A 7 -15.42 15.25 -28.15
C LYS A 7 -15.74 14.08 -29.08
N ASP A 8 -14.74 13.52 -29.75
CA ASP A 8 -14.93 12.36 -30.63
C ASP A 8 -15.34 11.12 -29.84
N LEU A 9 -14.78 10.89 -28.63
CA LEU A 9 -15.23 9.83 -27.72
C LEU A 9 -16.72 10.00 -27.34
N LEU A 10 -17.13 11.23 -26.98
CA LEU A 10 -18.52 11.52 -26.62
C LEU A 10 -19.49 11.29 -27.78
N LYS A 11 -19.11 11.67 -29.01
CA LYS A 11 -19.92 11.45 -30.20
C LYS A 11 -20.12 9.96 -30.50
N GLN A 12 -19.09 9.15 -30.30
CA GLN A 12 -19.16 7.70 -30.52
C GLN A 12 -20.17 7.01 -29.58
N LEU A 13 -20.47 7.61 -28.42
CA LEU A 13 -21.43 7.08 -27.44
C LEU A 13 -22.90 7.48 -27.72
N GLN A 14 -23.15 8.61 -28.37
CA GLN A 14 -24.51 9.15 -28.57
C GLN A 14 -25.36 8.36 -29.58
N VAL A 15 -24.75 7.48 -30.38
CA VAL A 15 -25.46 6.64 -31.34
C VAL A 15 -26.05 5.43 -30.58
N GLN A 16 -27.37 5.46 -30.34
CA GLN A 16 -28.14 4.41 -29.67
C GLN A 16 -28.27 3.15 -30.54
N ASP A 17 -27.27 2.26 -30.46
CA ASP A 17 -27.40 0.91 -31.00
C ASP A 17 -27.84 -0.05 -29.88
N SER A 18 -29.00 -0.69 -30.00
CA SER A 18 -29.57 -1.62 -28.99
C SER A 18 -28.89 -3.00 -28.95
N GLY A 19 -27.69 -3.15 -29.53
CA GLY A 19 -26.91 -4.39 -29.57
C GLY A 19 -25.40 -4.16 -29.47
N SER A 20 -24.63 -5.24 -29.70
CA SER A 20 -23.15 -5.18 -29.77
C SER A 20 -22.71 -4.13 -30.80
N TRP A 21 -21.68 -3.36 -30.46
CA TRP A 21 -21.17 -2.33 -31.36
C TRP A 21 -20.66 -2.94 -32.67
N ALA A 22 -21.05 -2.33 -33.79
CA ALA A 22 -20.50 -2.69 -35.09
C ALA A 22 -18.96 -2.56 -35.09
N ASN A 23 -18.26 -3.48 -35.75
CA ASN A 23 -16.79 -3.53 -35.79
C ASN A 23 -16.14 -2.20 -36.18
N ASN A 24 -16.76 -1.45 -37.09
CA ASN A 24 -16.28 -0.13 -37.51
C ASN A 24 -16.30 0.90 -36.37
N LYS A 25 -17.30 0.83 -35.50
CA LYS A 25 -17.46 1.70 -34.32
C LYS A 25 -16.42 1.35 -33.24
N VAL A 26 -16.20 0.06 -33.01
CA VAL A 26 -15.13 -0.43 -32.11
C VAL A 26 -13.75 0.01 -32.62
N SER A 27 -13.47 -0.16 -33.92
CA SER A 27 -12.20 0.25 -34.53
C SER A 27 -11.97 1.77 -34.43
N ALA A 28 -13.02 2.57 -34.65
CA ALA A 28 -12.95 4.02 -34.48
C ALA A 28 -12.69 4.42 -33.02
N LEU A 29 -13.30 3.72 -32.04
CA LEU A 29 -13.02 3.93 -30.62
C LEU A 29 -11.57 3.60 -30.28
N ASP A 30 -11.09 2.42 -30.67
CA ASP A 30 -9.73 1.97 -30.39
C ASP A 30 -8.68 2.89 -31.03
N ARG A 31 -8.97 3.43 -32.21
CA ARG A 31 -8.11 4.45 -32.85
C ARG A 31 -8.05 5.73 -32.03
N THR A 32 -9.21 6.25 -31.59
CA THR A 32 -9.26 7.47 -30.77
C THR A 32 -8.54 7.26 -29.44
N LEU A 33 -8.80 6.15 -28.74
CA LEU A 33 -8.13 5.80 -27.49
C LEU A 33 -6.61 5.68 -27.70
N GLY A 34 -6.16 4.98 -28.75
CA GLY A 34 -4.74 4.85 -29.07
C GLY A 34 -4.05 6.18 -29.41
N GLU A 35 -4.75 7.11 -30.08
CA GLU A 35 -4.23 8.46 -30.31
C GLU A 35 -4.09 9.26 -29.01
N ILE A 36 -5.04 9.13 -28.07
CA ILE A 36 -4.96 9.78 -26.75
C ILE A 36 -3.82 9.16 -25.93
N THR A 37 -3.73 7.83 -25.88
CA THR A 37 -2.66 7.10 -25.18
C THR A 37 -1.29 7.61 -25.60
N ARG A 38 -0.99 7.69 -26.90
CA ARG A 38 0.31 8.18 -27.40
C ARG A 38 0.64 9.63 -27.01
N ILE A 39 -0.38 10.45 -26.78
CA ILE A 39 -0.18 11.83 -26.32
C ILE A 39 0.13 11.83 -24.82
N LEU A 40 -0.68 11.12 -24.02
CA LEU A 40 -0.56 11.09 -22.57
C LEU A 40 0.66 10.28 -22.08
N GLU A 41 1.16 9.32 -22.86
CA GLU A 41 2.40 8.58 -22.58
C GLU A 41 3.62 9.50 -22.45
N LYS A 42 3.57 10.70 -23.02
CA LYS A 42 4.62 11.73 -22.87
C LYS A 42 4.67 12.31 -21.45
N LYS A 43 3.72 11.97 -20.57
CA LYS A 43 3.62 12.43 -19.17
C LYS A 43 3.66 13.96 -19.03
N ASN A 44 3.08 14.67 -19.99
CA ASN A 44 2.95 16.12 -19.93
C ASN A 44 1.70 16.49 -19.13
N VAL A 45 1.90 17.16 -18.00
CA VAL A 45 0.82 17.59 -17.09
C VAL A 45 -0.20 18.49 -17.79
N ALA A 46 0.24 19.39 -18.68
CA ALA A 46 -0.66 20.26 -19.42
C ALA A 46 -1.59 19.48 -20.36
N ASP A 47 -1.09 18.39 -20.98
CA ASP A 47 -1.91 17.52 -21.83
C ASP A 47 -2.90 16.71 -21.00
N GLN A 48 -2.49 16.21 -19.82
CA GLN A 48 -3.38 15.51 -18.88
C GLN A 48 -4.53 16.41 -18.42
N ILE A 49 -4.24 17.65 -18.00
CA ILE A 49 -5.25 18.64 -17.59
C ILE A 49 -6.14 19.03 -18.78
N ALA A 50 -5.54 19.30 -19.94
CA ALA A 50 -6.31 19.67 -21.13
C ALA A 50 -7.30 18.58 -21.58
N PHE A 51 -6.97 17.30 -21.36
CA PHE A 51 -7.89 16.19 -21.59
C PHE A 51 -9.00 16.13 -20.54
N GLN A 52 -8.68 16.33 -19.26
CA GLN A 52 -9.65 16.39 -18.17
C GLN A 52 -10.66 17.54 -18.38
N VAL A 53 -10.19 18.77 -18.61
CA VAL A 53 -11.03 19.96 -18.84
C VAL A 53 -11.93 19.82 -20.06
N ALA A 54 -11.50 19.03 -21.05
CA ALA A 54 -12.31 18.72 -22.22
C ALA A 54 -13.47 17.73 -21.96
N GLY A 55 -13.66 17.27 -20.73
CA GLY A 55 -14.61 16.23 -20.37
C GLY A 55 -14.14 14.82 -20.71
N GLY A 56 -12.82 14.63 -20.89
CA GLY A 56 -12.22 13.35 -21.28
C GLY A 56 -12.51 12.24 -20.27
N LEU A 57 -12.37 12.51 -18.96
CA LEU A 57 -12.66 11.53 -17.91
C LEU A 57 -14.13 11.09 -17.92
N THR A 58 -15.07 12.04 -18.02
CA THR A 58 -16.51 11.73 -18.13
C THR A 58 -16.81 10.88 -19.37
N ALA A 59 -16.15 11.15 -20.50
CA ALA A 59 -16.31 10.34 -21.71
C ALA A 59 -15.84 8.88 -21.50
N LEU A 60 -14.73 8.68 -20.78
CA LEU A 60 -14.25 7.35 -20.42
C LEU A 60 -15.20 6.63 -19.46
N GLU A 61 -15.77 7.33 -18.48
CA GLU A 61 -16.75 6.77 -17.55
C GLU A 61 -17.98 6.24 -18.30
N HIS A 62 -18.48 6.98 -19.28
CA HIS A 62 -19.60 6.52 -20.11
C HIS A 62 -19.26 5.28 -20.95
N ILE A 63 -18.01 5.14 -21.40
CA ILE A 63 -17.54 3.92 -22.09
C ILE A 63 -17.51 2.74 -21.09
N LEU A 64 -17.02 2.98 -19.88
CA LEU A 64 -16.85 1.96 -18.84
C LEU A 64 -18.18 1.53 -18.19
N GLN A 65 -19.18 2.43 -18.11
CA GLN A 65 -20.53 2.14 -17.57
C GLN A 65 -21.25 1.01 -18.31
N VAL A 66 -20.88 0.74 -19.56
CA VAL A 66 -21.46 -0.34 -20.38
C VAL A 66 -21.26 -1.73 -19.76
N VAL A 67 -20.36 -1.87 -18.79
CA VAL A 67 -20.06 -3.10 -18.07
C VAL A 67 -21.07 -3.43 -16.96
N VAL A 68 -21.75 -2.42 -16.40
CA VAL A 68 -22.65 -2.58 -15.23
C VAL A 68 -23.91 -3.44 -15.50
N PRO A 69 -24.52 -3.44 -16.71
CA PRO A 69 -25.70 -4.27 -16.99
C PRO A 69 -25.42 -5.77 -17.14
N THR A 70 -24.17 -6.19 -17.33
CA THR A 70 -23.81 -7.60 -17.53
C THR A 70 -23.63 -8.32 -16.20
N THR A 71 -24.74 -8.81 -15.63
CA THR A 71 -24.73 -9.61 -14.38
C THR A 71 -24.30 -11.07 -14.58
N ASN A 72 -24.15 -11.53 -15.83
CA ASN A 72 -23.76 -12.90 -16.17
C ASN A 72 -22.49 -12.89 -17.04
N VAL A 73 -21.50 -13.70 -16.64
CA VAL A 73 -20.20 -13.89 -17.33
C VAL A 73 -20.36 -14.28 -18.80
N ASN A 74 -21.50 -14.88 -19.17
CA ASN A 74 -21.78 -15.37 -20.51
C ASN A 74 -22.51 -14.38 -21.44
N THR A 75 -22.89 -13.19 -20.95
CA THR A 75 -23.58 -12.19 -21.78
C THR A 75 -22.56 -11.40 -22.60
N ALA A 76 -22.71 -11.38 -23.92
CA ALA A 76 -21.83 -10.64 -24.82
C ALA A 76 -21.83 -9.14 -24.48
N SER A 77 -20.70 -8.62 -23.99
CA SER A 77 -20.55 -7.19 -23.72
C SER A 77 -20.72 -6.39 -25.01
N ARG A 78 -21.41 -5.25 -24.90
CA ARG A 78 -21.63 -4.32 -26.01
C ARG A 78 -20.32 -3.70 -26.52
N ILE A 79 -19.30 -3.60 -25.67
CA ILE A 79 -17.96 -3.13 -26.01
C ILE A 79 -16.95 -4.25 -25.70
N PRO A 80 -16.02 -4.58 -26.62
CA PRO A 80 -15.03 -5.62 -26.37
C PRO A 80 -14.15 -5.33 -25.13
N PRO A 81 -13.77 -6.36 -24.35
CA PRO A 81 -12.92 -6.20 -23.15
C PRO A 81 -11.62 -5.44 -23.42
N LYS A 82 -11.01 -5.64 -24.61
CA LYS A 82 -9.80 -4.94 -25.02
C LYS A 82 -9.98 -3.42 -25.09
N SER A 83 -11.10 -2.95 -25.64
CA SER A 83 -11.40 -1.52 -25.74
C SER A 83 -11.68 -0.91 -24.37
N LEU A 84 -12.31 -1.66 -23.46
CA LEU A 84 -12.49 -1.26 -22.05
C LEU A 84 -11.14 -1.16 -21.32
N CYS A 85 -10.22 -2.11 -21.55
CA CYS A 85 -8.86 -2.05 -21.03
C CYS A 85 -8.08 -0.83 -21.56
N ASN A 86 -8.28 -0.47 -22.83
CA ASN A 86 -7.68 0.74 -23.40
C ASN A 86 -8.27 2.00 -22.75
N ALA A 87 -9.58 2.04 -22.53
CA ALA A 87 -10.25 3.17 -21.88
C ALA A 87 -9.75 3.40 -20.45
N ILE A 88 -9.66 2.34 -19.63
CA ILE A 88 -9.14 2.45 -18.26
C ILE A 88 -7.64 2.80 -18.26
N ASN A 89 -6.86 2.34 -19.24
CA ASN A 89 -5.46 2.75 -19.37
C ASN A 89 -5.32 4.26 -19.70
N VAL A 90 -6.19 4.81 -20.56
CA VAL A 90 -6.23 6.27 -20.80
C VAL A 90 -6.61 7.02 -19.52
N TYR A 91 -7.56 6.51 -18.74
CA TYR A 91 -7.92 7.07 -17.43
C TYR A 91 -6.68 7.10 -16.51
N ASN A 92 -6.00 5.96 -16.39
CA ASN A 92 -4.78 5.84 -15.61
C ASN A 92 -3.70 6.85 -16.06
N LEU A 93 -3.44 6.97 -17.36
CA LEU A 93 -2.47 7.94 -17.89
C LEU A 93 -2.87 9.39 -17.64
N THR A 94 -4.18 9.68 -17.55
CA THR A 94 -4.69 11.02 -17.24
C THR A 94 -4.42 11.39 -15.78
N CYS A 95 -4.52 10.43 -14.86
CA CYS A 95 -4.29 10.66 -13.42
C CYS A 95 -2.83 10.50 -12.99
N ASN A 96 -2.02 9.73 -13.73
CA ASN A 96 -0.67 9.37 -13.32
C ASN A 96 0.21 10.60 -13.03
N ASN A 97 0.66 10.75 -11.77
CA ASN A 97 1.46 11.86 -11.27
C ASN A 97 0.86 13.26 -11.55
N CYS A 98 -0.46 13.38 -11.69
CA CYS A 98 -1.15 14.64 -11.94
C CYS A 98 -2.06 14.98 -10.75
N SER A 99 -1.57 15.85 -9.85
CA SER A 99 -2.28 16.21 -8.61
C SER A 99 -3.64 16.85 -8.89
N GLU A 100 -3.71 17.79 -9.83
CA GLU A 100 -4.95 18.47 -10.21
C GLU A 100 -6.03 17.49 -10.68
N ASN A 101 -5.69 16.54 -11.55
CA ASN A 101 -6.62 15.53 -12.02
C ASN A 101 -7.05 14.56 -10.91
N CYS A 102 -6.13 14.13 -10.03
CA CYS A 102 -6.46 13.26 -8.91
C CYS A 102 -7.37 13.96 -7.89
N THR A 103 -7.11 15.24 -7.60
CA THR A 103 -7.98 16.09 -6.77
C THR A 103 -9.35 16.25 -7.40
N ASP A 104 -9.43 16.53 -8.71
CA ASP A 104 -10.71 16.58 -9.45
C ASP A 104 -11.45 15.24 -9.32
N VAL A 105 -10.79 14.11 -9.53
CA VAL A 105 -11.39 12.76 -9.43
C VAL A 105 -11.97 12.49 -8.03
N LEU A 106 -11.30 12.95 -6.96
CA LEU A 106 -11.78 12.83 -5.58
C LEU A 106 -13.04 13.68 -5.33
N PHE A 107 -12.99 14.97 -5.69
CA PHE A 107 -14.03 15.95 -5.36
C PHE A 107 -15.23 15.92 -6.32
N SER A 108 -15.04 15.46 -7.57
CA SER A 108 -16.12 15.27 -8.54
C SER A 108 -16.83 13.91 -8.41
N ASN A 109 -16.53 13.14 -7.36
CA ASN A 109 -17.11 11.83 -7.06
C ASN A 109 -16.82 10.73 -8.11
N LYS A 110 -15.85 10.97 -9.00
CA LYS A 110 -15.41 10.01 -10.02
C LYS A 110 -14.67 8.81 -9.44
N ILE A 111 -13.98 9.00 -8.32
CA ILE A 111 -13.34 7.89 -7.60
C ILE A 111 -14.37 6.85 -7.13
N THR A 112 -15.55 7.29 -6.69
CA THR A 112 -16.65 6.41 -6.28
C THR A 112 -17.14 5.58 -7.46
N PHE A 113 -17.27 6.17 -8.65
CA PHE A 113 -17.59 5.43 -9.87
C PHE A 113 -16.58 4.31 -10.16
N LEU A 114 -15.28 4.57 -9.98
CA LEU A 114 -14.23 3.55 -10.15
C LEU A 114 -14.36 2.43 -9.09
N MET A 115 -14.67 2.78 -7.85
CA MET A 115 -14.92 1.82 -6.77
C MET A 115 -16.16 0.97 -7.05
N ASP A 116 -17.26 1.58 -7.51
CA ASP A 116 -18.51 0.90 -7.86
C ASP A 116 -18.30 -0.10 -9.00
N LEU A 117 -17.55 0.32 -10.03
CA LEU A 117 -17.23 -0.56 -11.13
C LEU A 117 -16.30 -1.70 -10.71
N LEU A 118 -15.34 -1.43 -9.83
CA LEU A 118 -14.43 -2.44 -9.27
C LEU A 118 -15.20 -3.47 -8.42
N ILE A 119 -16.04 -3.03 -7.48
CA ILE A 119 -16.82 -3.95 -6.64
C ILE A 119 -17.80 -4.76 -7.48
N HIS A 120 -18.39 -4.17 -8.52
CA HIS A 120 -19.25 -4.87 -9.46
C HIS A 120 -18.48 -5.99 -10.20
N GLN A 121 -17.30 -5.69 -10.76
CA GLN A 121 -16.45 -6.70 -11.39
C GLN A 121 -16.08 -7.82 -10.42
N LEU A 122 -15.65 -7.49 -9.20
CA LEU A 122 -15.32 -8.48 -8.20
C LEU A 122 -16.53 -9.32 -7.79
N THR A 123 -17.71 -8.73 -7.67
CA THR A 123 -18.94 -9.47 -7.31
C THR A 123 -19.36 -10.45 -8.40
N VAL A 124 -19.12 -10.13 -9.68
CA VAL A 124 -19.39 -11.04 -10.80
C VAL A 124 -18.45 -12.25 -10.80
N TYR A 125 -17.18 -12.07 -10.42
CA TYR A 125 -16.16 -13.13 -10.54
C TYR A 125 -15.79 -13.82 -9.22
N VAL A 126 -16.11 -13.24 -8.07
CA VAL A 126 -15.78 -13.74 -6.73
C VAL A 126 -17.07 -14.14 -6.01
N PRO A 127 -17.29 -15.44 -5.77
CA PRO A 127 -18.49 -15.92 -5.09
C PRO A 127 -18.53 -15.43 -3.62
N ASP A 128 -19.74 -15.37 -3.05
CA ASP A 128 -19.91 -15.02 -1.64
C ASP A 128 -19.42 -16.15 -0.71
N GLU A 129 -18.86 -15.78 0.43
CA GLU A 129 -18.09 -16.64 1.34
C GLU A 129 -18.82 -17.90 1.81
N ASN A 130 -20.16 -17.87 1.88
CA ASN A 130 -20.99 -19.01 2.29
C ASN A 130 -20.84 -20.27 1.40
N ASN A 131 -20.20 -20.15 0.22
CA ASN A 131 -20.03 -21.26 -0.73
C ASN A 131 -18.55 -21.54 -1.12
N ALA A 132 -17.56 -20.87 -0.53
CA ALA A 132 -16.17 -20.91 -1.02
C ALA A 132 -15.18 -21.46 0.04
N ILE A 133 -14.75 -22.71 -0.13
CA ILE A 133 -13.60 -23.24 0.60
C ILE A 133 -12.35 -22.50 0.12
N LEU A 134 -11.78 -21.63 0.96
CA LEU A 134 -10.46 -21.01 0.76
C LEU A 134 -10.28 -20.30 -0.60
N GLY A 135 -11.30 -19.59 -1.09
CA GLY A 135 -11.22 -18.84 -2.36
C GLY A 135 -11.08 -19.68 -3.64
N ARG A 136 -11.11 -21.03 -3.57
CA ARG A 136 -10.92 -21.94 -4.73
C ARG A 136 -11.93 -21.75 -5.87
N ASN A 137 -13.08 -21.16 -5.56
CA ASN A 137 -14.18 -20.97 -6.51
C ASN A 137 -14.11 -19.63 -7.26
N THR A 138 -13.08 -18.82 -7.05
CA THR A 138 -12.88 -17.55 -7.76
C THR A 138 -12.65 -17.78 -9.25
N ASN A 139 -13.40 -17.08 -10.10
CA ASN A 139 -13.23 -17.16 -11.54
C ASN A 139 -11.91 -16.48 -11.95
N LYS A 140 -11.00 -17.23 -12.60
CA LYS A 140 -9.69 -16.73 -13.04
C LYS A 140 -9.75 -15.53 -14.00
N GLN A 141 -10.91 -15.26 -14.61
CA GLN A 141 -11.15 -14.06 -15.41
C GLN A 141 -11.11 -12.77 -14.56
N VAL A 142 -11.23 -12.85 -13.23
CA VAL A 142 -11.06 -11.68 -12.34
C VAL A 142 -9.69 -11.03 -12.52
N PHE A 143 -8.67 -11.83 -12.88
CA PHE A 143 -7.31 -11.39 -13.12
C PHE A 143 -7.10 -10.79 -14.52
N GLU A 144 -8.17 -10.63 -15.32
CA GLU A 144 -8.08 -9.97 -16.62
C GLU A 144 -7.85 -8.45 -16.48
N GLY A 145 -7.61 -7.80 -17.64
CA GLY A 145 -7.05 -6.46 -17.70
C GLY A 145 -7.94 -5.34 -17.15
N LEU A 146 -9.26 -5.50 -17.14
CA LEU A 146 -10.17 -4.44 -16.69
C LEU A 146 -10.13 -4.27 -15.17
N THR A 147 -10.37 -5.35 -14.40
CA THR A 147 -10.31 -5.32 -12.93
C THR A 147 -8.94 -4.88 -12.45
N THR A 148 -7.87 -5.41 -13.06
CA THR A 148 -6.49 -4.99 -12.78
C THR A 148 -6.27 -3.50 -13.10
N GLY A 149 -6.84 -3.02 -14.21
CA GLY A 149 -6.77 -1.60 -14.58
C GLY A 149 -7.51 -0.68 -13.60
N LEU A 150 -8.65 -1.13 -13.05
CA LEU A 150 -9.43 -0.40 -12.04
C LEU A 150 -8.67 -0.30 -10.72
N LEU A 151 -8.06 -1.39 -10.26
CA LEU A 151 -7.18 -1.39 -9.10
C LEU A 151 -6.02 -0.41 -9.31
N LYS A 152 -5.37 -0.49 -10.47
CA LYS A 152 -4.22 0.36 -10.80
C LYS A 152 -4.55 1.85 -10.79
N VAL A 153 -5.61 2.28 -11.50
CA VAL A 153 -5.96 3.72 -11.55
C VAL A 153 -6.33 4.24 -10.15
N SER A 154 -6.99 3.42 -9.35
CA SER A 154 -7.40 3.79 -7.99
C SER A 154 -6.19 3.94 -7.07
N ALA A 155 -5.24 2.99 -7.13
CA ALA A 155 -3.97 3.08 -6.43
C ALA A 155 -3.17 4.33 -6.86
N VAL A 156 -3.09 4.62 -8.16
CA VAL A 156 -2.44 5.83 -8.70
C VAL A 156 -3.07 7.11 -8.15
N VAL A 157 -4.41 7.18 -8.12
CA VAL A 157 -5.12 8.32 -7.54
C VAL A 157 -4.77 8.46 -6.05
N PHE A 158 -4.82 7.38 -5.27
CA PHE A 158 -4.48 7.41 -3.85
C PHE A 158 -3.04 7.85 -3.59
N SER A 159 -2.06 7.26 -4.28
CA SER A 159 -0.64 7.66 -4.18
C SER A 159 -0.42 9.12 -4.52
N CYS A 160 -1.14 9.64 -5.53
CA CYS A 160 -1.06 11.05 -5.90
C CYS A 160 -1.67 11.97 -4.83
N LEU A 161 -2.79 11.58 -4.21
CA LEU A 161 -3.43 12.32 -3.12
C LEU A 161 -2.57 12.32 -1.85
N ILE A 162 -1.90 11.20 -1.54
CA ILE A 162 -0.94 11.09 -0.43
C ILE A 162 0.21 12.08 -0.64
N ALA A 163 0.78 12.12 -1.85
CA ALA A 163 1.94 12.96 -2.15
C ALA A 163 1.63 14.47 -2.21
N ASN A 164 0.38 14.87 -2.46
CA ASN A 164 -0.02 16.27 -2.71
C ASN A 164 -1.09 16.77 -1.72
N ARG A 165 -1.02 16.32 -0.47
CA ARG A 165 -1.98 16.72 0.56
C ARG A 165 -1.99 18.25 0.73
N PRO A 166 -3.16 18.91 0.84
CA PRO A 166 -3.21 20.33 1.12
C PRO A 166 -2.69 20.62 2.54
N ASP A 167 -1.56 21.32 2.62
CA ASP A 167 -1.02 21.82 3.89
C ASP A 167 -2.03 22.79 4.51
N GLY A 168 -2.45 22.52 5.75
CA GLY A 168 -3.41 23.37 6.48
C GLY A 168 -2.92 24.78 6.83
N ASN A 169 -1.79 25.24 6.28
CA ASN A 169 -1.05 26.43 6.75
C ASN A 169 -0.79 27.50 5.67
N SER A 170 -1.66 27.67 4.69
CA SER A 170 -1.69 28.91 3.88
C SER A 170 -2.76 29.89 4.38
N GLN A 171 -2.55 30.48 5.57
CA GLN A 171 -3.14 31.79 5.87
C GLN A 171 -2.16 32.88 5.41
N PRO A 172 -2.58 33.83 4.56
CA PRO A 172 -1.84 35.07 4.40
C PRO A 172 -1.85 35.81 5.75
N ALA A 173 -0.67 36.21 6.21
CA ALA A 173 -0.53 37.01 7.43
C ALA A 173 -1.29 38.33 7.27
N THR A 174 -2.45 38.45 7.94
CA THR A 174 -3.06 39.74 8.24
C THR A 174 -3.41 39.82 9.72
N PRO A 175 -3.20 40.97 10.39
CA PRO A 175 -3.24 41.04 11.85
C PRO A 175 -4.67 41.01 12.40
N LYS A 176 -4.82 40.37 13.55
CA LYS A 176 -6.02 40.19 14.37
C LYS A 176 -6.78 41.49 14.65
N ILE A 177 -8.11 41.50 14.52
CA ILE A 177 -9.06 42.21 15.41
C ILE A 177 -10.38 41.38 15.54
N SER A 178 -10.76 41.12 16.80
CA SER A 178 -12.06 40.82 17.46
C SER A 178 -13.11 39.83 16.89
N THR A 179 -13.39 38.82 17.72
CA THR A 179 -14.71 38.32 18.17
C THR A 179 -15.92 38.39 17.20
N GLN A 180 -16.23 37.26 16.57
CA GLN A 180 -17.61 36.80 16.36
C GLN A 180 -17.61 35.30 16.04
N GLU A 181 -18.38 34.52 16.80
CA GLU A 181 -18.76 33.15 16.45
C GLU A 181 -19.51 33.18 15.12
N MET A 182 -18.83 32.82 14.04
CA MET A 182 -19.41 32.64 12.72
C MET A 182 -18.85 31.32 12.21
N LYS A 183 -19.74 30.37 11.89
CA LYS A 183 -19.41 29.08 11.25
C LYS A 183 -18.32 29.31 10.20
N SER A 184 -17.08 29.02 10.55
CA SER A 184 -15.98 29.11 9.62
C SER A 184 -16.25 28.09 8.52
N LYS A 185 -16.21 28.53 7.26
CA LYS A 185 -16.21 27.59 6.14
C LYS A 185 -15.10 26.56 6.40
N PRO A 186 -15.36 25.26 6.24
CA PRO A 186 -14.33 24.24 6.44
C PRO A 186 -13.11 24.61 5.59
N SER A 187 -11.91 24.50 6.17
CA SER A 187 -10.69 24.74 5.42
C SER A 187 -10.59 23.75 4.26
N GLN A 188 -9.79 24.05 3.23
CA GLN A 188 -9.57 23.09 2.14
C GLN A 188 -9.03 21.74 2.66
N GLY A 189 -8.22 21.77 3.73
CA GLY A 189 -7.74 20.56 4.42
C GLY A 189 -8.85 19.77 5.13
N ASP A 190 -9.80 20.45 5.77
CA ASP A 190 -10.93 19.78 6.44
C ASP A 190 -11.87 19.12 5.42
N ALA A 191 -12.15 19.81 4.30
CA ALA A 191 -12.95 19.26 3.21
C ALA A 191 -12.27 18.03 2.58
N PHE A 192 -10.95 18.07 2.39
CA PHE A 192 -10.16 16.92 1.93
C PHE A 192 -10.24 15.75 2.91
N ASN A 193 -9.97 16.00 4.20
CA ASN A 193 -9.96 14.96 5.23
C ASN A 193 -11.33 14.28 5.35
N SER A 194 -12.42 15.05 5.41
CA SER A 194 -13.79 14.52 5.44
C SER A 194 -14.08 13.67 4.21
N ARG A 195 -13.70 14.16 3.02
CA ARG A 195 -13.97 13.47 1.76
C ARG A 195 -13.25 12.13 1.66
N VAL A 196 -12.00 12.07 2.11
CA VAL A 196 -11.21 10.83 2.16
C VAL A 196 -11.77 9.86 3.19
N GLN A 197 -12.16 10.34 4.38
CA GLN A 197 -12.83 9.51 5.39
C GLN A 197 -14.12 8.89 4.82
N ASP A 198 -14.99 9.70 4.21
CA ASP A 198 -16.23 9.23 3.59
C ASP A 198 -15.97 8.17 2.50
N LEU A 199 -14.96 8.38 1.68
CA LEU A 199 -14.57 7.42 0.63
C LEU A 199 -14.11 6.09 1.23
N ILE A 200 -13.23 6.10 2.23
CA ILE A 200 -12.73 4.87 2.86
C ILE A 200 -13.88 4.14 3.55
N SER A 201 -14.71 4.86 4.32
CA SER A 201 -15.92 4.32 4.93
C SER A 201 -16.84 3.67 3.90
N TYR A 202 -17.05 4.34 2.76
CA TYR A 202 -17.85 3.82 1.67
C TYR A 202 -17.27 2.52 1.10
N VAL A 203 -15.97 2.51 0.79
CA VAL A 203 -15.25 1.33 0.25
C VAL A 203 -15.31 0.14 1.20
N VAL A 204 -15.19 0.38 2.50
CA VAL A 204 -15.37 -0.64 3.53
C VAL A 204 -16.81 -1.17 3.54
N ASN A 205 -17.80 -0.28 3.54
CA ASN A 205 -19.22 -0.65 3.63
C ASN A 205 -19.75 -1.39 2.39
N ILE A 206 -19.24 -1.10 1.18
CA ILE A 206 -19.58 -1.87 -0.03
C ILE A 206 -18.92 -3.26 -0.06
N GLY A 207 -18.09 -3.61 0.93
CA GLY A 207 -17.49 -4.93 1.08
C GLY A 207 -16.28 -5.18 0.16
N LEU A 208 -15.58 -4.14 -0.29
CA LEU A 208 -14.44 -4.29 -1.20
C LEU A 208 -13.34 -5.15 -0.59
N ILE A 209 -13.04 -4.95 0.70
CA ILE A 209 -12.00 -5.70 1.43
C ILE A 209 -12.32 -7.21 1.43
N ASN A 210 -13.57 -7.59 1.67
CA ASN A 210 -14.01 -8.99 1.68
C ASN A 210 -13.89 -9.64 0.28
N LYS A 211 -14.22 -8.90 -0.78
CA LYS A 211 -14.06 -9.42 -2.15
C LYS A 211 -12.60 -9.55 -2.56
N LEU A 212 -11.73 -8.61 -2.15
CA LEU A 212 -10.28 -8.73 -2.34
C LEU A 212 -9.70 -9.90 -1.55
N HIS A 213 -10.17 -10.12 -0.32
CA HIS A 213 -9.82 -11.27 0.50
C HIS A 213 -10.09 -12.60 -0.23
N GLY A 214 -11.26 -12.77 -0.84
CA GLY A 214 -11.58 -13.92 -1.69
C GLY A 214 -10.61 -14.09 -2.89
N CYS A 215 -10.18 -12.99 -3.51
CA CYS A 215 -9.19 -13.03 -4.59
C CYS A 215 -7.82 -13.47 -4.10
N PHE A 216 -7.33 -12.91 -2.99
CA PHE A 216 -6.04 -13.26 -2.39
C PHE A 216 -6.01 -14.73 -2.00
N LEU A 217 -7.04 -15.23 -1.30
CA LEU A 217 -7.11 -16.65 -0.89
C LEU A 217 -7.21 -17.62 -2.08
N SER A 218 -7.71 -17.18 -3.24
CA SER A 218 -7.75 -18.02 -4.44
C SER A 218 -6.37 -18.37 -5.00
N VAL A 219 -5.34 -17.61 -4.61
CA VAL A 219 -3.97 -17.82 -5.06
C VAL A 219 -3.29 -18.86 -4.18
N GLN A 220 -3.08 -20.03 -4.76
CA GLN A 220 -2.55 -21.20 -4.08
C GLN A 220 -1.21 -21.63 -4.68
N GLY A 221 -0.41 -20.73 -5.28
CA GLY A 221 0.77 -21.12 -6.03
C GLY A 221 1.71 -19.96 -6.41
N PRO A 222 2.90 -20.25 -6.96
CA PRO A 222 3.77 -19.23 -7.52
C PRO A 222 3.06 -18.50 -8.67
N VAL A 223 3.29 -17.20 -8.79
CA VAL A 223 2.62 -16.34 -9.78
C VAL A 223 3.43 -16.19 -11.07
N ASP A 224 4.60 -16.81 -11.14
CA ASP A 224 5.55 -16.65 -12.25
C ASP A 224 4.94 -17.09 -13.60
N GLU A 225 4.10 -18.13 -13.59
CA GLU A 225 3.42 -18.66 -14.78
C GLU A 225 2.16 -17.85 -15.18
N ASN A 226 1.69 -16.95 -14.30
CA ASN A 226 0.51 -16.13 -14.54
C ASN A 226 0.80 -14.64 -14.28
N PRO A 227 1.43 -13.94 -15.24
CA PRO A 227 1.81 -12.54 -15.07
C PRO A 227 0.60 -11.62 -14.82
N LYS A 228 -0.58 -11.96 -15.35
CA LYS A 228 -1.82 -11.19 -15.12
C LYS A 228 -2.24 -11.24 -13.65
N MET A 229 -2.20 -12.44 -13.05
CA MET A 229 -2.45 -12.62 -11.63
C MET A 229 -1.42 -11.86 -10.79
N ALA A 230 -0.13 -11.92 -11.15
CA ALA A 230 0.89 -11.16 -10.45
C ALA A 230 0.61 -9.65 -10.46
N THR A 231 0.26 -9.08 -11.63
CA THR A 231 -0.08 -7.65 -11.74
C THR A 231 -1.35 -7.27 -10.98
N PHE A 232 -2.34 -8.16 -10.93
CA PHE A 232 -3.54 -7.96 -10.13
C PHE A 232 -3.19 -7.87 -8.64
N LEU A 233 -2.42 -8.83 -8.13
CA LEU A 233 -2.04 -8.88 -6.71
C LEU A 233 -1.22 -7.66 -6.30
N GLN A 234 -0.32 -7.21 -7.17
CA GLN A 234 0.46 -5.98 -6.97
C GLN A 234 -0.47 -4.78 -6.77
N HIS A 235 -1.38 -4.51 -7.71
CA HIS A 235 -2.26 -3.35 -7.62
C HIS A 235 -3.34 -3.48 -6.54
N ALA A 236 -3.77 -4.69 -6.19
CA ALA A 236 -4.65 -4.92 -5.05
C ALA A 236 -3.97 -4.57 -3.72
N ALA A 237 -2.72 -5.02 -3.52
CA ALA A 237 -1.93 -4.66 -2.34
C ALA A 237 -1.58 -3.16 -2.32
N GLU A 238 -1.26 -2.56 -3.48
CA GLU A 238 -1.00 -1.13 -3.63
C GLU A 238 -2.24 -0.28 -3.27
N LEU A 239 -3.44 -0.73 -3.65
CA LEU A 239 -4.69 -0.07 -3.27
C LEU A 239 -4.90 -0.12 -1.74
N LEU A 240 -4.72 -1.29 -1.12
CA LEU A 240 -4.83 -1.46 0.33
C LEU A 240 -3.81 -0.60 1.09
N HIS A 241 -2.57 -0.55 0.59
CA HIS A 241 -1.53 0.36 1.07
C HIS A 241 -1.99 1.83 1.01
N GLY A 242 -2.50 2.27 -0.15
CA GLY A 242 -3.01 3.63 -0.34
C GLY A 242 -4.17 3.96 0.62
N MET A 243 -5.07 3.01 0.86
CA MET A 243 -6.15 3.16 1.85
C MET A 243 -5.60 3.33 3.27
N CYS A 244 -4.62 2.52 3.69
CA CYS A 244 -4.00 2.64 5.01
C CYS A 244 -3.30 3.99 5.18
N MET A 245 -2.54 4.44 4.20
CA MET A 245 -1.83 5.72 4.23
C MET A 245 -2.78 6.92 4.25
N LEU A 246 -3.84 6.89 3.42
CA LEU A 246 -4.86 7.93 3.44
C LEU A 246 -5.64 7.93 4.76
N CYS A 247 -6.04 6.77 5.26
CA CYS A 247 -6.71 6.64 6.56
C CYS A 247 -5.82 7.24 7.66
N PHE A 248 -4.56 6.81 7.73
CA PHE A 248 -3.58 7.32 8.68
C PHE A 248 -3.46 8.85 8.60
N ALA A 249 -3.39 9.41 7.38
CA ALA A 249 -3.27 10.84 7.19
C ALA A 249 -4.48 11.62 7.74
N VAL A 250 -5.70 11.08 7.64
CA VAL A 250 -6.94 11.80 7.99
C VAL A 250 -7.50 11.48 9.37
N THR A 251 -7.14 10.36 9.98
CA THR A 251 -7.63 9.96 11.30
C THR A 251 -6.73 10.43 12.43
N ARG A 252 -5.44 10.63 12.16
CA ARG A 252 -4.48 10.94 13.22
C ARG A 252 -4.44 12.43 13.57
N ARG A 253 -4.79 12.73 14.82
CA ARG A 253 -4.56 14.04 15.46
C ARG A 253 -3.27 14.11 16.28
N SER A 254 -2.71 12.96 16.68
CA SER A 254 -1.45 12.85 17.42
C SER A 254 -0.27 12.49 16.50
N TYR A 255 0.95 12.80 16.91
CA TYR A 255 2.15 12.60 16.08
C TYR A 255 2.73 11.18 16.19
N SER A 256 2.48 10.43 17.27
CA SER A 256 3.17 9.17 17.58
C SER A 256 2.42 7.90 17.15
N ILE A 257 3.13 6.95 16.52
CA ILE A 257 2.63 5.59 16.21
C ILE A 257 2.62 4.63 17.39
N PHE A 258 2.80 5.12 18.60
CA PHE A 258 2.74 4.32 19.81
C PHE A 258 1.60 4.75 20.74
N ASP A 259 0.82 5.76 20.37
CA ASP A 259 -0.30 6.21 21.18
C ASP A 259 -1.51 5.27 21.06
N ASP A 260 -2.16 5.01 22.21
CA ASP A 260 -3.30 4.10 22.35
C ASP A 260 -4.65 4.73 21.95
N ASN A 261 -4.75 6.05 21.88
CA ASN A 261 -6.01 6.77 21.57
C ASN A 261 -6.30 6.82 20.06
N ARG A 262 -6.43 5.66 19.42
CA ARG A 262 -6.75 5.56 17.98
C ARG A 262 -8.24 5.38 17.78
N GLN A 263 -8.85 6.35 17.14
CA GLN A 263 -10.20 6.22 16.59
C GLN A 263 -10.09 6.12 15.08
N ASP A 264 -10.49 4.98 14.53
CA ASP A 264 -10.69 4.78 13.10
C ASP A 264 -12.20 4.93 12.79
N PRO A 265 -12.68 6.13 12.42
CA PRO A 265 -14.07 6.33 12.05
C PRO A 265 -14.44 5.67 10.71
N THR A 266 -13.47 5.16 9.96
CA THR A 266 -13.70 4.58 8.62
C THR A 266 -14.05 3.11 8.64
N GLY A 267 -13.76 2.41 9.75
CA GLY A 267 -13.93 0.97 9.88
C GLY A 267 -12.90 0.13 9.10
N LEU A 268 -11.91 0.75 8.45
CA LEU A 268 -10.88 0.07 7.67
C LEU A 268 -10.09 -0.93 8.51
N THR A 269 -9.69 -0.52 9.71
CA THR A 269 -8.90 -1.34 10.63
C THR A 269 -9.66 -2.59 11.05
N ALA A 270 -10.95 -2.44 11.41
CA ALA A 270 -11.81 -3.55 11.77
C ALA A 270 -12.02 -4.52 10.59
N ALA A 271 -12.20 -3.99 9.36
CA ALA A 271 -12.34 -4.82 8.17
C ALA A 271 -11.07 -5.62 7.84
N LEU A 272 -9.89 -5.02 8.01
CA LEU A 272 -8.60 -5.69 7.82
C LEU A 272 -8.32 -6.72 8.92
N GLN A 273 -8.71 -6.46 10.16
CA GLN A 273 -8.66 -7.43 11.26
C GLN A 273 -9.58 -8.62 10.99
N ALA A 274 -10.82 -8.38 10.56
CA ALA A 274 -11.80 -9.44 10.29
C ALA A 274 -11.41 -10.36 9.12
N THR A 275 -10.47 -9.93 8.27
CA THR A 275 -10.05 -10.64 7.05
C THR A 275 -8.57 -11.05 7.08
N ASP A 276 -7.93 -11.03 8.25
CA ASP A 276 -6.50 -11.35 8.43
C ASP A 276 -5.60 -10.63 7.41
N LEU A 277 -5.71 -9.30 7.35
CA LEU A 277 -5.05 -8.43 6.36
C LEU A 277 -5.47 -8.78 4.93
N ALA A 278 -6.77 -8.96 4.70
CA ALA A 278 -7.33 -9.42 3.43
C ALA A 278 -6.67 -10.70 2.88
N GLY A 279 -6.10 -11.55 3.75
CA GLY A 279 -5.40 -12.78 3.37
C GLY A 279 -4.07 -12.56 2.65
N VAL A 280 -3.55 -11.33 2.57
CA VAL A 280 -2.33 -11.01 1.80
C VAL A 280 -1.10 -11.75 2.34
N LEU A 281 -1.00 -11.95 3.65
CA LEU A 281 0.10 -12.70 4.27
C LEU A 281 0.07 -14.18 3.86
N HIS A 282 -1.11 -14.78 3.88
CA HIS A 282 -1.31 -16.15 3.40
C HIS A 282 -0.93 -16.27 1.92
N THR A 283 -1.42 -15.37 1.06
CA THR A 283 -1.07 -15.37 -0.36
C THR A 283 0.42 -15.22 -0.58
N LEU A 284 1.09 -14.31 0.13
CA LEU A 284 2.54 -14.13 -0.01
C LEU A 284 3.30 -15.40 0.40
N TYR A 285 2.87 -16.08 1.45
CA TYR A 285 3.41 -17.39 1.83
C TYR A 285 3.25 -18.42 0.69
N CYS A 286 2.04 -18.54 0.12
CA CYS A 286 1.76 -19.44 -0.99
C CYS A 286 2.61 -19.10 -2.23
N VAL A 287 2.74 -17.83 -2.59
CA VAL A 287 3.53 -17.39 -3.75
C VAL A 287 5.02 -17.79 -3.59
N LEU A 288 5.57 -17.67 -2.38
CA LEU A 288 6.99 -17.93 -2.12
C LEU A 288 7.32 -19.42 -1.92
N PHE A 289 6.39 -20.22 -1.38
CA PHE A 289 6.69 -21.58 -0.90
C PHE A 289 5.81 -22.70 -1.48
N HIS A 290 4.85 -22.41 -2.35
CA HIS A 290 4.05 -23.48 -2.93
C HIS A 290 4.90 -24.37 -3.86
N GLY A 291 4.87 -25.69 -3.61
CA GLY A 291 5.68 -26.70 -4.31
C GLY A 291 6.92 -27.18 -3.55
N THR A 292 7.31 -26.59 -2.41
CA THR A 292 8.47 -27.04 -1.61
C THR A 292 8.10 -28.08 -0.53
N ILE A 293 6.94 -28.72 -0.65
CA ILE A 293 6.52 -29.84 0.23
C ILE A 293 7.16 -31.16 -0.23
N SER A 294 7.81 -31.18 -1.39
CA SER A 294 8.65 -32.30 -1.81
C SER A 294 9.97 -32.28 -1.04
N ASP A 295 9.97 -33.00 0.09
CA ASP A 295 11.12 -33.48 0.85
C ASP A 295 12.00 -32.40 1.54
N PRO A 296 11.93 -32.26 2.88
CA PRO A 296 12.77 -31.33 3.66
C PRO A 296 14.29 -31.60 3.55
N SER A 297 14.67 -32.72 2.94
CA SER A 297 16.04 -33.22 2.84
C SER A 297 16.76 -32.86 1.53
N THR A 298 16.07 -32.38 0.49
CA THR A 298 16.68 -32.16 -0.84
C THR A 298 16.25 -30.89 -1.59
N ALA A 299 15.29 -30.11 -1.07
CA ALA A 299 14.94 -28.84 -1.70
C ALA A 299 16.03 -27.78 -1.43
N SER A 300 17.00 -27.66 -2.35
CA SER A 300 17.77 -26.43 -2.50
C SER A 300 16.79 -25.25 -2.62
N PRO A 301 16.91 -24.19 -1.80
CA PRO A 301 16.03 -23.03 -1.95
C PRO A 301 16.11 -22.51 -3.38
N LYS A 302 14.98 -22.14 -3.99
CA LYS A 302 14.99 -21.43 -5.30
C LYS A 302 15.97 -20.26 -5.17
N GLU A 303 17.11 -20.37 -5.86
CA GLU A 303 18.27 -19.47 -5.68
C GLU A 303 17.98 -18.03 -6.13
N SER A 304 16.85 -17.77 -6.76
CA SER A 304 16.34 -16.43 -7.01
C SER A 304 14.83 -16.44 -7.26
N TYR A 305 14.13 -15.42 -6.79
CA TYR A 305 12.74 -15.16 -7.17
C TYR A 305 12.68 -14.48 -8.54
N ALA A 306 11.63 -14.75 -9.31
CA ALA A 306 11.39 -14.01 -10.54
C ALA A 306 10.84 -12.60 -10.23
N GLN A 307 10.98 -11.68 -11.19
CA GLN A 307 10.60 -10.28 -11.01
C GLN A 307 9.14 -10.10 -10.55
N ASN A 308 8.21 -10.88 -11.10
CA ASN A 308 6.79 -10.81 -10.72
C ASN A 308 6.58 -11.14 -9.23
N THR A 309 7.23 -12.20 -8.74
CA THR A 309 7.20 -12.59 -7.33
C THR A 309 7.81 -11.52 -6.44
N VAL A 310 8.96 -10.95 -6.84
CA VAL A 310 9.59 -9.83 -6.10
C VAL A 310 8.66 -8.62 -6.00
N GLN A 311 7.99 -8.24 -7.09
CA GLN A 311 7.07 -7.10 -7.08
C GLN A 311 5.83 -7.34 -6.22
N VAL A 312 5.26 -8.56 -6.23
CA VAL A 312 4.18 -8.90 -5.28
C VAL A 312 4.67 -8.78 -3.85
N ALA A 313 5.86 -9.29 -3.53
CA ALA A 313 6.42 -9.21 -2.18
C ALA A 313 6.61 -7.75 -1.71
N ILE A 314 7.14 -6.87 -2.57
CA ILE A 314 7.29 -5.44 -2.27
C ILE A 314 5.94 -4.81 -1.93
N GLN A 315 4.94 -4.98 -2.79
CA GLN A 315 3.62 -4.37 -2.59
C GLN A 315 2.90 -4.91 -1.34
N SER A 316 3.01 -6.21 -1.07
CA SER A 316 2.47 -6.82 0.16
C SER A 316 3.13 -6.26 1.42
N LEU A 317 4.46 -6.10 1.44
CA LEU A 317 5.17 -5.55 2.60
C LEU A 317 4.91 -4.06 2.78
N GLN A 318 4.77 -3.29 1.71
CA GLN A 318 4.35 -1.88 1.77
C GLN A 318 2.97 -1.74 2.41
N PHE A 319 2.05 -2.61 2.04
CA PHE A 319 0.75 -2.70 2.69
C PHE A 319 0.89 -3.03 4.19
N PHE A 320 1.65 -4.07 4.56
CA PHE A 320 1.87 -4.42 5.97
C PHE A 320 2.46 -3.27 6.79
N ASN A 321 3.49 -2.61 6.25
CA ASN A 321 4.13 -1.46 6.90
C ASN A 321 3.17 -0.29 7.08
N SER A 322 2.33 0.00 6.07
CA SER A 322 1.32 1.05 6.19
C SER A 322 0.20 0.69 7.19
N PHE A 323 -0.17 -0.58 7.29
CA PHE A 323 -1.15 -1.01 8.29
C PHE A 323 -0.56 -0.97 9.69
N ALA A 324 0.69 -1.37 9.88
CA ALA A 324 1.38 -1.23 11.16
C ALA A 324 1.49 0.24 11.62
N ALA A 325 1.72 1.17 10.69
CA ALA A 325 1.71 2.59 10.98
C ALA A 325 0.29 3.08 11.39
N LEU A 326 -0.75 2.56 10.72
CA LEU A 326 -2.16 2.86 11.02
C LEU A 326 -2.58 2.32 12.39
N ASP A 327 -2.42 1.02 12.62
CA ASP A 327 -2.77 0.33 13.86
C ASP A 327 -1.74 -0.76 14.17
N LEU A 328 -0.76 -0.40 15.00
CA LEU A 328 0.36 -1.26 15.37
C LEU A 328 -0.11 -2.47 16.21
N PRO A 329 -0.93 -2.30 17.28
CA PRO A 329 -1.45 -3.45 18.03
C PRO A 329 -2.24 -4.43 17.16
N ALA A 330 -3.10 -3.95 16.26
CA ALA A 330 -3.84 -4.80 15.33
C ALA A 330 -2.91 -5.58 14.41
N PHE A 331 -1.92 -4.90 13.80
CA PHE A 331 -0.93 -5.54 12.93
C PHE A 331 -0.17 -6.64 13.67
N GLN A 332 0.36 -6.33 14.85
CA GLN A 332 1.12 -7.28 15.67
C GLN A 332 0.27 -8.47 16.12
N SER A 333 -1.00 -8.25 16.46
CA SER A 333 -1.93 -9.30 16.85
C SER A 333 -2.24 -10.27 15.70
N ILE A 334 -2.54 -9.75 14.50
CA ILE A 334 -2.86 -10.59 13.33
C ILE A 334 -1.62 -11.38 12.88
N VAL A 335 -0.49 -10.69 12.64
CA VAL A 335 0.74 -11.34 12.16
C VAL A 335 1.35 -12.24 13.23
N GLY A 336 1.14 -11.92 14.51
CA GLY A 336 1.59 -12.70 15.67
C GLY A 336 0.73 -13.92 15.98
N ALA A 337 -0.45 -14.05 15.36
CA ALA A 337 -1.36 -15.17 15.60
C ALA A 337 -0.71 -16.53 15.28
N GLU A 338 -1.23 -17.59 15.90
CA GLU A 338 -0.76 -18.96 15.68
C GLU A 338 -0.84 -19.32 14.19
N GLY A 339 0.22 -19.93 13.66
CA GLY A 339 0.34 -20.25 12.23
C GLY A 339 0.80 -19.07 11.36
N LEU A 340 0.18 -17.89 11.49
CA LEU A 340 0.55 -16.69 10.70
C LEU A 340 1.94 -16.17 11.09
N SER A 341 2.30 -16.22 12.37
CA SER A 341 3.63 -15.83 12.85
C SER A 341 4.75 -16.70 12.29
N LEU A 342 4.51 -18.01 12.14
CA LEU A 342 5.46 -18.93 11.51
C LEU A 342 5.56 -18.69 10.00
N ALA A 343 4.44 -18.42 9.33
CA ALA A 343 4.43 -18.04 7.92
C ALA A 343 5.21 -16.74 7.69
N PHE A 344 4.97 -15.72 8.52
CA PHE A 344 5.72 -14.45 8.50
C PHE A 344 7.22 -14.68 8.69
N ARG A 345 7.62 -15.49 9.67
CA ARG A 345 9.03 -15.83 9.91
C ARG A 345 9.68 -16.49 8.68
N HIS A 346 8.99 -17.42 8.02
CA HIS A 346 9.48 -18.05 6.80
C HIS A 346 9.59 -17.03 5.64
N ILE A 347 8.57 -16.20 5.43
CA ILE A 347 8.59 -15.11 4.44
C ILE A 347 9.80 -14.20 4.67
N ALA A 348 9.94 -13.65 5.89
CA ALA A 348 11.03 -12.74 6.23
C ALA A 348 12.41 -13.39 6.04
N SER A 349 12.60 -14.62 6.53
CA SER A 349 13.87 -15.34 6.37
C SER A 349 14.21 -15.59 4.90
N SER A 350 13.22 -15.94 4.08
CA SER A 350 13.46 -16.25 2.67
C SER A 350 13.73 -15.01 1.83
N LEU A 351 12.98 -13.92 2.07
CA LEU A 351 13.20 -12.65 1.38
C LEU A 351 14.55 -12.01 1.77
N LEU A 352 14.94 -12.07 3.04
CA LEU A 352 16.29 -11.66 3.48
C LEU A 352 17.38 -12.51 2.82
N GLY A 353 17.16 -13.82 2.72
CA GLY A 353 18.08 -14.74 2.02
C GLY A 353 18.19 -14.45 0.52
N HIS A 354 17.09 -14.07 -0.13
CA HIS A 354 17.11 -13.64 -1.53
C HIS A 354 17.88 -12.33 -1.70
N CYS A 355 17.64 -11.34 -0.82
CA CYS A 355 18.28 -10.02 -0.91
C CYS A 355 19.79 -10.05 -0.62
N SER A 356 20.29 -11.08 0.08
CA SER A 356 21.74 -11.25 0.27
C SER A 356 22.45 -11.77 -0.97
N GLN A 357 21.73 -12.45 -1.87
CA GLN A 357 22.26 -12.99 -3.13
C GLN A 357 22.02 -12.02 -4.31
N VAL A 358 20.84 -11.40 -4.36
CA VAL A 358 20.41 -10.49 -5.42
C VAL A 358 20.14 -9.13 -4.80
N SER A 359 20.88 -8.09 -5.23
CA SER A 359 20.69 -6.74 -4.69
C SER A 359 19.31 -6.21 -5.07
N CYS A 360 18.41 -6.12 -4.09
CA CYS A 360 17.10 -5.49 -4.22
C CYS A 360 16.83 -4.64 -2.98
N GLU A 361 17.37 -3.42 -2.94
CA GLU A 361 17.27 -2.53 -1.77
C GLU A 361 15.82 -2.24 -1.41
N SER A 362 14.94 -2.03 -2.40
CA SER A 362 13.52 -1.75 -2.15
C SER A 362 12.86 -2.91 -1.38
N LEU A 363 13.08 -4.16 -1.80
CA LEU A 363 12.52 -5.31 -1.08
C LEU A 363 13.14 -5.47 0.30
N LEU A 364 14.48 -5.33 0.39
CA LEU A 364 15.20 -5.48 1.64
C LEU A 364 14.73 -4.47 2.69
N HIS A 365 14.55 -3.21 2.31
CA HIS A 365 14.07 -2.16 3.21
C HIS A 365 12.68 -2.47 3.74
N GLU A 366 11.74 -2.87 2.88
CA GLU A 366 10.37 -3.19 3.31
C GLU A 366 10.34 -4.38 4.29
N VAL A 367 11.15 -5.42 4.08
CA VAL A 367 11.25 -6.57 5.00
C VAL A 367 11.84 -6.14 6.34
N ILE A 368 12.93 -5.35 6.33
CA ILE A 368 13.56 -4.83 7.56
C ILE A 368 12.54 -4.03 8.37
N VAL A 369 11.79 -3.13 7.71
CA VAL A 369 10.79 -2.28 8.35
C VAL A 369 9.67 -3.12 8.97
N CYS A 370 9.16 -4.08 8.22
CA CYS A 370 8.06 -4.95 8.64
C CYS A 370 8.46 -5.80 9.85
N VAL A 371 9.70 -6.32 9.89
CA VAL A 371 10.22 -7.04 11.07
C VAL A 371 10.29 -6.11 12.29
N GLY A 372 10.75 -4.86 12.12
CA GLY A 372 10.80 -3.88 13.20
C GLY A 372 9.42 -3.64 13.82
N TYR A 373 8.42 -3.35 12.98
CA TYR A 373 7.04 -3.17 13.42
C TYR A 373 6.45 -4.42 14.06
N PHE A 374 6.77 -5.61 13.55
CA PHE A 374 6.31 -6.86 14.13
C PHE A 374 6.82 -7.06 15.56
N THR A 375 8.05 -6.61 15.86
CA THR A 375 8.73 -6.89 17.13
C THR A 375 8.69 -5.78 18.18
N VAL A 376 8.51 -4.51 17.78
CA VAL A 376 8.64 -3.37 18.70
C VAL A 376 7.70 -3.51 19.90
N ASN A 377 8.26 -3.45 21.11
CA ASN A 377 7.54 -3.61 22.38
C ASN A 377 6.66 -4.87 22.48
N HIS A 378 6.98 -5.94 21.74
CA HIS A 378 6.17 -7.15 21.72
C HIS A 378 7.03 -8.41 21.98
N PRO A 379 7.19 -8.83 23.25
CA PRO A 379 8.08 -9.94 23.63
C PRO A 379 7.82 -11.25 22.89
N ASP A 380 6.56 -11.64 22.70
CA ASP A 380 6.25 -12.90 22.02
C ASP A 380 6.69 -12.89 20.54
N ASN A 381 6.41 -11.79 19.83
CA ASN A 381 6.85 -11.60 18.44
C ASN A 381 8.38 -11.48 18.33
N GLN A 382 9.06 -10.89 19.32
CA GLN A 382 10.53 -10.91 19.39
C GLN A 382 11.09 -12.33 19.49
N VAL A 383 10.41 -13.25 20.19
CA VAL A 383 10.82 -14.66 20.27
C VAL A 383 10.70 -15.36 18.91
N ILE A 384 9.71 -15.00 18.10
CA ILE A 384 9.54 -15.58 16.76
C ILE A 384 10.77 -15.31 15.89
N VAL A 385 11.29 -14.08 15.84
CA VAL A 385 12.40 -13.72 14.92
C VAL A 385 13.76 -14.33 15.30
N GLN A 386 13.96 -14.72 16.56
CA GLN A 386 15.17 -15.43 17.00
C GLN A 386 15.08 -16.96 16.87
N SER A 387 13.93 -17.50 16.45
CA SER A 387 13.68 -18.94 16.42
C SER A 387 13.78 -19.56 15.02
N GLY A 388 13.85 -20.89 14.96
CA GLY A 388 13.83 -21.66 13.72
C GLY A 388 15.21 -22.00 13.15
N ARG A 389 15.28 -22.23 11.84
CA ARG A 389 16.53 -22.62 11.17
C ARG A 389 17.52 -21.45 11.18
N HIS A 390 18.78 -21.75 11.51
CA HIS A 390 19.88 -20.79 11.45
C HIS A 390 20.38 -20.59 10.01
N PRO A 391 20.86 -19.37 9.64
CA PRO A 391 20.75 -18.15 10.44
C PRO A 391 19.29 -17.70 10.57
N THR A 392 18.90 -17.31 11.79
CA THR A 392 17.53 -16.86 12.13
C THR A 392 17.23 -15.51 11.48
N VAL A 393 15.99 -15.03 11.52
CA VAL A 393 15.64 -13.70 10.97
C VAL A 393 16.48 -12.61 11.63
N LEU A 394 16.61 -12.65 12.97
CA LEU A 394 17.46 -11.71 13.71
C LEU A 394 18.93 -11.81 13.28
N GLN A 395 19.50 -13.02 13.18
CA GLN A 395 20.89 -13.18 12.74
C GLN A 395 21.11 -12.67 11.30
N LYS A 396 20.17 -12.93 10.39
CA LYS A 396 20.23 -12.44 9.01
C LYS A 396 20.24 -10.90 8.94
N LEU A 397 19.52 -10.22 9.83
CA LEU A 397 19.55 -8.76 9.94
C LEU A 397 20.92 -8.27 10.43
N CYS A 398 21.52 -8.96 11.41
CA CYS A 398 22.86 -8.64 11.91
C CYS A 398 23.97 -8.92 10.87
N GLN A 399 23.71 -9.82 9.91
CA GLN A 399 24.66 -10.26 8.88
C GLN A 399 24.52 -9.52 7.55
N LEU A 400 23.73 -8.43 7.50
CA LEU A 400 23.59 -7.60 6.30
C LEU A 400 24.94 -6.99 5.87
N PRO A 401 25.08 -6.54 4.62
CA PRO A 401 26.30 -5.89 4.16
C PRO A 401 26.71 -4.70 5.04
N PHE A 402 28.02 -4.49 5.21
CA PHE A 402 28.60 -3.44 6.08
C PHE A 402 28.02 -2.03 5.86
N GLN A 403 27.52 -1.74 4.65
CA GLN A 403 26.86 -0.47 4.34
C GLN A 403 25.64 -0.19 5.24
N TYR A 404 24.90 -1.22 5.66
CA TYR A 404 23.77 -1.09 6.59
C TYR A 404 24.19 -0.77 8.03
N PHE A 405 25.49 -0.82 8.33
CA PHE A 405 26.09 -0.47 9.63
C PHE A 405 26.96 0.79 9.56
N SER A 406 27.10 1.41 8.39
CA SER A 406 28.03 2.53 8.18
C SER A 406 27.47 3.70 7.36
N ASP A 407 26.61 3.47 6.35
CA ASP A 407 25.95 4.55 5.60
C ASP A 407 24.81 5.13 6.45
N PRO A 408 24.83 6.44 6.78
CA PRO A 408 23.78 7.09 7.57
C PRO A 408 22.35 6.86 7.05
N ARG A 409 22.18 6.69 5.73
CA ARG A 409 20.86 6.43 5.13
C ARG A 409 20.37 5.02 5.42
N LEU A 410 21.26 4.02 5.32
CA LEU A 410 20.91 2.61 5.52
C LEU A 410 20.83 2.22 7.00
N ILE A 411 21.64 2.86 7.85
CA ILE A 411 21.55 2.75 9.31
C ILE A 411 20.13 3.13 9.78
N LYS A 412 19.55 4.22 9.25
CA LYS A 412 18.16 4.64 9.56
C LYS A 412 17.10 3.62 9.13
N VAL A 413 17.43 2.70 8.22
CA VAL A 413 16.55 1.58 7.85
C VAL A 413 16.69 0.44 8.87
N LEU A 414 17.93 0.00 9.15
CA LEU A 414 18.23 -1.21 9.92
C LEU A 414 18.13 -1.03 11.43
N PHE A 415 18.76 0.01 11.98
CA PHE A 415 18.98 0.11 13.43
C PHE A 415 17.66 0.19 14.22
N PRO A 416 16.62 0.94 13.79
CA PRO A 416 15.35 0.92 14.48
C PRO A 416 14.74 -0.49 14.59
N SER A 417 14.90 -1.34 13.57
CA SER A 417 14.42 -2.72 13.60
C SER A 417 15.24 -3.62 14.52
N LEU A 418 16.56 -3.44 14.58
CA LEU A 418 17.40 -4.17 15.54
C LEU A 418 17.09 -3.75 16.99
N ILE A 419 16.90 -2.46 17.24
CA ILE A 419 16.47 -1.93 18.53
C ILE A 419 15.12 -2.54 18.92
N ALA A 420 14.13 -2.50 18.03
CA ALA A 420 12.81 -3.08 18.25
C ALA A 420 12.85 -4.59 18.53
N ALA A 421 13.70 -5.33 17.82
CA ALA A 421 13.83 -6.78 17.99
C ALA A 421 14.55 -7.15 19.29
N CYS A 422 15.50 -6.35 19.78
CA CYS A 422 16.37 -6.73 20.90
C CYS A 422 16.03 -6.03 22.23
N TYR A 423 15.43 -4.85 22.22
CA TYR A 423 15.14 -4.10 23.44
C TYR A 423 14.22 -4.90 24.38
N ASN A 424 14.58 -4.91 25.66
CA ASN A 424 13.92 -5.66 26.72
C ASN A 424 13.86 -7.19 26.49
N ASN A 425 14.74 -7.73 25.63
CA ASN A 425 14.86 -9.16 25.38
C ASN A 425 16.32 -9.62 25.48
N ARG A 426 16.63 -10.26 26.61
CA ARG A 426 17.99 -10.69 26.95
C ARG A 426 18.59 -11.65 25.91
N GLN A 427 17.80 -12.62 25.45
CA GLN A 427 18.28 -13.62 24.50
C GLN A 427 18.57 -12.99 23.12
N ASN A 428 17.68 -12.12 22.64
CA ASN A 428 17.89 -11.40 21.38
C ASN A 428 19.12 -10.49 21.46
N LYS A 429 19.37 -9.86 22.62
CA LYS A 429 20.58 -9.08 22.85
C LYS A 429 21.85 -9.95 22.80
N ILE A 430 21.86 -11.14 23.39
CA ILE A 430 23.02 -12.06 23.31
C ILE A 430 23.32 -12.42 21.85
N ILE A 431 22.29 -12.71 21.05
CA ILE A 431 22.44 -13.00 19.61
C ILE A 431 23.02 -11.77 18.88
N LEU A 432 22.52 -10.58 19.17
CA LEU A 432 23.03 -9.32 18.61
C LEU A 432 24.52 -9.11 18.94
N GLU A 433 24.92 -9.34 20.20
CA GLU A 433 26.30 -9.16 20.69
C GLU A 433 27.31 -10.14 20.04
N GLN A 434 26.84 -11.30 19.58
CA GLN A 434 27.68 -12.26 18.86
C GLN A 434 28.02 -11.77 17.44
N GLU A 435 27.17 -10.94 16.84
CA GLU A 435 27.29 -10.52 15.43
C GLU A 435 27.78 -9.07 15.29
N MET A 436 27.45 -8.18 16.24
CA MET A 436 27.83 -6.76 16.21
C MET A 436 27.93 -6.11 17.60
N SER A 437 28.53 -4.92 17.68
CA SER A 437 28.61 -4.15 18.94
C SER A 437 27.30 -3.41 19.25
N CYS A 438 26.68 -3.72 20.39
CA CYS A 438 25.51 -3.00 20.91
C CYS A 438 25.73 -1.49 21.12
N VAL A 439 26.99 -1.06 21.25
CA VAL A 439 27.35 0.37 21.38
C VAL A 439 26.87 1.16 20.17
N LEU A 440 26.87 0.56 18.97
CA LEU A 440 26.39 1.22 17.75
C LEU A 440 24.91 1.63 17.86
N LEU A 441 24.08 0.77 18.45
CA LEU A 441 22.65 1.07 18.67
C LEU A 441 22.47 2.14 19.75
N ALA A 442 23.25 2.08 20.82
CA ALA A 442 23.21 3.09 21.88
C ALA A 442 23.61 4.48 21.39
N THR A 443 24.70 4.58 20.60
CA THR A 443 25.14 5.84 19.99
C THR A 443 24.11 6.37 19.01
N PHE A 444 23.51 5.50 18.20
CA PHE A 444 22.44 5.90 17.29
C PHE A 444 21.23 6.52 18.01
N ILE A 445 20.77 5.91 19.11
CA ILE A 445 19.69 6.49 19.93
C ILE A 445 20.09 7.87 20.46
N GLN A 446 21.32 7.98 20.98
CA GLN A 446 21.85 9.24 21.52
C GLN A 446 21.91 10.36 20.47
N ASP A 447 22.32 10.05 19.24
CA ASP A 447 22.40 11.02 18.15
C ASP A 447 21.00 11.58 17.77
N PHE A 448 19.96 10.74 17.81
CA PHE A 448 18.58 11.16 17.58
C PHE A 448 18.04 12.04 18.72
N GLU A 449 18.30 11.69 19.98
CA GLU A 449 17.94 12.52 21.15
C GLU A 449 18.53 13.94 21.07
N GLN A 450 19.81 14.05 20.74
CA GLN A 450 20.50 15.34 20.61
C GLN A 450 19.97 16.17 19.45
N THR A 451 19.63 15.52 18.33
CA THR A 451 19.07 16.19 17.16
C THR A 451 17.65 16.71 17.45
N SER A 452 16.84 15.97 18.21
CA SER A 452 15.52 16.45 18.65
C SER A 452 15.60 17.60 19.65
N GLY A 453 16.54 17.56 20.61
CA GLY A 453 16.68 18.59 21.64
C GLY A 453 17.20 19.94 21.15
N GLN A 454 17.94 19.99 20.03
CA GLN A 454 18.40 21.26 19.44
C GLN A 454 17.31 22.02 18.67
N ALA A 455 16.23 21.34 18.25
CA ALA A 455 15.11 21.96 17.54
C ALA A 455 14.16 22.74 18.47
N ASP A 456 14.16 22.44 19.78
CA ASP A 456 13.29 23.06 20.80
C ASP A 456 13.75 24.46 21.27
N ASN A 457 14.95 24.92 20.87
CA ASN A 457 15.47 26.25 21.22
C ASN A 457 15.11 27.35 20.20
N GLN A 458 14.23 27.08 19.23
CA GLN A 458 13.58 28.11 18.41
C GLN A 458 12.09 28.19 18.77
N PRO A 459 11.49 29.39 18.82
CA PRO A 459 10.07 29.53 19.15
C PRO A 459 9.25 28.67 18.19
N HIS A 460 8.48 27.72 18.74
CA HIS A 460 7.67 26.76 18.00
C HIS A 460 6.89 27.43 16.86
N GLN A 461 7.43 27.36 15.65
CA GLN A 461 6.59 27.28 14.47
C GLN A 461 6.18 25.82 14.35
N PRO A 462 4.88 25.49 14.32
CA PRO A 462 4.44 24.14 14.03
C PRO A 462 4.86 23.82 12.59
N LYS A 463 6.04 23.22 12.43
CA LYS A 463 6.48 22.66 11.15
C LYS A 463 5.61 21.44 10.90
N GLY A 464 4.47 21.67 10.25
CA GLY A 464 3.61 20.62 9.70
C GLY A 464 4.34 19.88 8.59
N LYS A 465 5.27 18.99 8.96
CA LYS A 465 5.76 17.95 8.07
C LYS A 465 5.09 16.65 8.50
N PHE A 466 3.99 16.35 7.83
CA PHE A 466 3.27 15.08 7.95
C PHE A 466 3.95 14.02 7.07
N LEU A 467 3.86 12.75 7.50
CA LEU A 467 4.62 11.60 6.98
C LEU A 467 4.79 11.58 5.44
N GLY A 468 5.91 12.10 4.95
CA GLY A 468 6.41 11.89 3.59
C GLY A 468 7.13 10.55 3.46
N SER A 469 7.59 10.20 2.26
CA SER A 469 8.29 8.93 1.99
C SER A 469 9.61 8.73 2.76
N GLN A 470 10.05 9.71 3.56
CA GLN A 470 11.24 9.66 4.40
C GLN A 470 10.92 9.59 5.89
N ASP A 471 9.67 9.81 6.30
CA ASP A 471 9.34 9.97 7.71
C ASP A 471 9.18 8.62 8.44
N TYR A 472 9.03 7.49 7.74
CA TYR A 472 9.11 6.15 8.36
C TYR A 472 10.54 5.74 8.75
N LEU A 473 11.56 6.50 8.30
CA LEU A 473 12.96 6.33 8.68
C LEU A 473 13.32 7.12 9.94
N GLU A 474 12.40 7.95 10.45
CA GLU A 474 12.56 8.60 11.74
C GLU A 474 12.39 7.57 12.86
N LEU A 475 13.33 7.55 13.81
CA LEU A 475 13.32 6.61 14.92
C LEU A 475 12.00 6.69 15.71
N ALA A 476 11.44 7.89 15.87
CA ALA A 476 10.20 8.13 16.61
C ALA A 476 8.97 7.43 15.98
N ASN A 477 9.04 7.10 14.69
CA ASN A 477 7.99 6.37 13.97
C ASN A 477 8.23 4.85 13.94
N ARG A 478 9.27 4.37 14.62
CA ARG A 478 9.75 2.98 14.58
C ARG A 478 10.09 2.40 15.96
N PHE A 479 10.34 3.27 16.93
CA PHE A 479 10.58 2.94 18.33
C PHE A 479 10.14 4.11 19.22
N PRO A 480 9.39 3.87 20.31
CA PRO A 480 8.77 4.94 21.10
C PRO A 480 9.81 5.81 21.78
N GLN A 481 9.64 7.13 21.64
CA GLN A 481 10.53 8.14 22.23
C GLN A 481 10.69 7.99 23.73
N GLU A 482 9.60 7.61 24.42
CA GLU A 482 9.58 7.41 25.87
C GLU A 482 10.54 6.31 26.34
N ALA A 483 10.94 5.38 25.47
CA ALA A 483 11.82 4.26 25.81
C ALA A 483 13.28 4.47 25.34
N TRP A 484 13.62 5.64 24.78
CA TRP A 484 14.95 5.88 24.19
C TRP A 484 16.07 5.79 25.22
N GLU A 485 15.91 6.46 26.37
CA GLU A 485 16.92 6.43 27.43
C GLU A 485 17.10 5.01 28.01
N GLU A 486 16.02 4.32 28.34
CA GLU A 486 16.09 2.95 28.86
C GLU A 486 16.70 1.99 27.84
N ALA A 487 16.36 2.13 26.57
CA ALA A 487 16.96 1.34 25.49
C ALA A 487 18.46 1.61 25.35
N ARG A 488 18.87 2.89 25.42
CA ARG A 488 20.29 3.26 25.39
C ARG A 488 21.06 2.59 26.53
N GLN A 489 20.53 2.65 27.76
CA GLN A 489 21.14 1.99 28.92
C GLN A 489 21.17 0.46 28.77
N PHE A 490 20.09 -0.13 28.25
CA PHE A 490 20.00 -1.56 28.00
C PHE A 490 21.12 -2.06 27.08
N PHE A 491 21.43 -1.33 25.99
CA PHE A 491 22.49 -1.70 25.04
C PHE A 491 23.91 -1.39 25.53
N LEU A 492 24.10 -0.39 26.41
CA LEU A 492 25.41 -0.09 27.02
C LEU A 492 25.81 -1.08 28.11
N LYS A 493 24.84 -1.68 28.80
CA LYS A 493 25.10 -2.60 29.90
C LYS A 493 25.73 -3.89 29.37
N LYS A 494 26.99 -4.16 29.71
CA LYS A 494 27.61 -5.45 29.42
C LYS A 494 26.90 -6.55 30.20
N GLU A 495 26.51 -7.63 29.53
CA GLU A 495 26.06 -8.83 30.23
C GLU A 495 27.25 -9.46 30.96
N LYS A 496 27.04 -9.84 32.23
CA LYS A 496 28.02 -10.56 33.03
C LYS A 496 27.84 -12.06 32.86
#